data_AF-A0A940MDL9-F1
#
_entry.id   AF-A0A940MDL9-F1
#
_cell.length_a   1.000
_cell.length_b   1.000
_cell.length_c   1.000
_cell.angle_alpha   90.00
_cell.angle_beta   90.00
_cell.angle_gamma   90.00
#
_symmetry.space_group_name_H-M   'P 1'
#
loop_
_entity.id
_entity.type
_entity.pdbx_description
1 polymer ?
#
loop_
_entity_poly.entity_id
_entity_poly.type
_entity_poly.pdbx_seq_one_letter_code
_entity_poly.pdbx_strand_id
1 'polypeptide(L)'
;MAAGTSHRWDRGMRQRLARGEEAALGELYDRLAPTVHSLAHRVLEDDSGADGVTREVFAHVWQHPEEFDPGRGTLRSWMAGLASERAVRRLREGGGASEERIRAAATAARADFIATSMPSSLREALESAYRRRRTYRETARELDVTEDEARRRLRLGLQLLSSAGTPAEGTR
;
A
#
# COMPACT_ATOMS: atom_id res chain seq x y z
N MET A 1 1.96 -5.51 -19.07
CA MET A 1 0.66 -6.23 -19.14
C MET A 1 -0.02 -6.47 -17.77
N ALA A 2 0.68 -6.36 -16.62
CA ALA A 2 0.13 -6.69 -15.30
C ALA A 2 -0.90 -5.71 -14.71
N ALA A 3 -0.89 -4.43 -15.12
CA ALA A 3 -1.84 -3.44 -14.58
C ALA A 3 -3.30 -3.71 -15.01
N GLY A 4 -3.52 -4.22 -16.23
CA GLY A 4 -4.87 -4.50 -16.75
C GLY A 4 -5.56 -5.70 -16.11
N THR A 5 -4.78 -6.69 -15.64
CA THR A 5 -5.32 -7.87 -14.95
C THR A 5 -5.68 -7.57 -13.50
N SER A 6 -4.90 -6.73 -12.81
CA SER A 6 -5.23 -6.28 -11.45
C SER A 6 -6.57 -5.54 -11.40
N HIS A 7 -6.79 -4.56 -12.28
CA HIS A 7 -8.04 -3.77 -12.27
C HIS A 7 -9.29 -4.60 -12.60
N ARG A 8 -9.17 -5.64 -13.44
CA ARG A 8 -10.29 -6.55 -13.75
C ARG A 8 -10.63 -7.44 -12.56
N TRP A 9 -9.60 -8.01 -11.91
CA TRP A 9 -9.78 -8.80 -10.69
C TRP A 9 -10.38 -7.94 -9.57
N ASP A 10 -9.85 -6.73 -9.36
CA ASP A 10 -10.33 -5.78 -8.34
C ASP A 10 -11.82 -5.44 -8.54
N ARG A 11 -12.26 -5.16 -9.77
CA ARG A 11 -13.68 -4.93 -10.10
C ARG A 11 -14.55 -6.14 -9.82
N GLY A 12 -14.10 -7.33 -10.22
CA GLY A 12 -14.81 -8.57 -9.99
C GLY A 12 -14.96 -8.87 -8.50
N MET A 13 -13.88 -8.69 -7.74
CA MET A 13 -13.85 -8.87 -6.29
C MET A 13 -14.85 -7.94 -5.60
N ARG A 14 -14.86 -6.65 -5.95
CA ARG A 14 -15.84 -5.69 -5.42
C ARG A 14 -17.28 -6.13 -5.62
N GLN A 15 -17.62 -6.59 -6.83
CA GLN A 15 -18.98 -7.02 -7.14
C GLN A 15 -19.39 -8.27 -6.37
N ARG A 16 -18.48 -9.22 -6.18
CA ARG A 16 -18.74 -10.45 -5.44
C ARG A 16 -18.93 -10.17 -3.94
N LEU A 17 -18.10 -9.30 -3.37
CA LEU A 17 -18.26 -8.84 -1.98
C LEU A 17 -19.59 -8.09 -1.79
N ALA A 18 -19.97 -7.21 -2.72
CA ALA A 18 -21.26 -6.50 -2.66
C ALA A 18 -22.48 -7.42 -2.76
N ARG A 19 -22.32 -8.65 -3.27
CA ARG A 19 -23.36 -9.69 -3.29
C ARG A 19 -23.35 -10.56 -2.04
N GLY A 20 -22.43 -10.34 -1.10
CA GLY A 20 -22.28 -11.16 0.09
C GLY A 20 -21.68 -12.54 -0.20
N GLU A 21 -20.88 -12.69 -1.27
CA GLU A 21 -20.19 -13.96 -1.53
C GLU A 21 -19.04 -14.19 -0.53
N GLU A 22 -19.26 -15.03 0.48
CA GLU A 22 -18.24 -15.34 1.51
C GLU A 22 -16.93 -15.88 0.91
N ALA A 23 -17.02 -16.68 -0.16
CA ALA A 23 -15.85 -17.19 -0.88
C ALA A 23 -14.98 -16.07 -1.47
N ALA A 24 -15.56 -14.92 -1.80
CA ALA A 24 -14.80 -13.75 -2.27
C ALA A 24 -14.01 -13.11 -1.13
N LEU A 25 -14.59 -13.03 0.07
CA LEU A 25 -13.89 -12.55 1.26
C LEU A 25 -12.74 -13.49 1.63
N GLY A 26 -12.94 -14.81 1.57
CA GLY A 26 -11.89 -15.80 1.78
C GLY A 26 -10.72 -15.66 0.80
N GLU A 27 -11.01 -15.58 -0.51
CA GLU A 27 -9.98 -15.36 -1.55
C GLU A 27 -9.22 -14.05 -1.34
N LEU A 28 -9.92 -12.98 -0.95
CA LEU A 28 -9.30 -11.70 -0.64
C LEU A 28 -8.40 -11.80 0.60
N TYR A 29 -8.86 -12.51 1.63
CA TYR A 29 -8.13 -12.71 2.87
C TYR A 29 -6.83 -13.47 2.64
N ASP A 30 -6.88 -14.62 1.98
CA ASP A 30 -5.69 -15.42 1.65
C ASP A 30 -4.64 -14.61 0.89
N ARG A 31 -5.10 -13.72 0.00
CA ARG A 31 -4.23 -12.93 -0.85
C ARG A 31 -3.64 -11.70 -0.17
N LEU A 32 -4.40 -11.01 0.68
CA LEU A 32 -4.04 -9.68 1.18
C LEU A 32 -3.81 -9.61 2.69
N ALA A 33 -4.25 -10.60 3.48
CA ALA A 33 -4.03 -10.60 4.93
C ALA A 33 -2.56 -10.51 5.31
N PRO A 34 -1.60 -11.23 4.67
CA PRO A 34 -0.19 -11.08 5.00
C PRO A 34 0.35 -9.66 4.79
N THR A 35 -0.16 -8.96 3.76
CA THR A 35 0.24 -7.57 3.46
C THR A 35 -0.34 -6.61 4.49
N VAL A 36 -1.65 -6.72 4.78
CA VAL A 36 -2.33 -5.89 5.78
C VAL A 36 -1.70 -6.07 7.17
N HIS A 37 -1.49 -7.32 7.58
CA HIS A 37 -0.85 -7.64 8.86
C HIS A 37 0.57 -7.06 8.94
N SER A 38 1.39 -7.27 7.92
CA SER A 38 2.76 -6.75 7.90
C SER A 38 2.82 -5.22 8.02
N LEU A 39 1.88 -4.51 7.39
CA LEU A 39 1.78 -3.05 7.49
C LEU A 39 1.38 -2.60 8.88
N ALA A 40 0.37 -3.25 9.47
CA ALA A 40 -0.08 -2.93 10.82
C ALA A 40 1.00 -3.22 11.87
N HIS A 41 1.67 -4.38 11.75
CA HIS A 41 2.76 -4.78 12.64
C HIS A 41 3.94 -3.81 12.60
N ARG A 42 4.31 -3.27 11.42
CA ARG A 42 5.38 -2.26 11.34
C ARG A 42 5.09 -0.97 12.10
N VAL A 43 3.81 -0.61 12.25
CA VAL A 43 3.39 0.60 12.96
C VAL A 43 3.23 0.33 14.45
N LEU A 44 2.63 -0.80 14.81
CA LEU A 44 2.28 -1.13 16.18
C LEU A 44 3.42 -1.80 16.95
N GLU A 45 4.26 -2.57 16.24
CA GLU A 45 5.29 -3.46 16.80
C GLU A 45 4.70 -4.45 17.84
N ASP A 46 3.45 -4.87 17.59
CA ASP A 46 2.65 -5.76 18.42
C ASP A 46 1.79 -6.66 17.53
N ASP A 47 1.95 -7.98 17.64
CA ASP A 47 1.21 -8.97 16.86
C ASP A 47 -0.29 -8.92 17.16
N SER A 48 -0.69 -8.78 18.43
CA SER A 48 -2.11 -8.76 18.82
C SER A 48 -2.82 -7.53 18.22
N GLY A 49 -2.15 -6.37 18.27
CA GLY A 49 -2.60 -5.15 17.63
C GLY A 49 -2.67 -5.28 16.10
N ALA A 50 -1.68 -5.92 15.48
CA ALA A 50 -1.66 -6.13 14.03
C ALA A 50 -2.79 -7.07 13.56
N ASP A 51 -3.04 -8.14 14.30
CA ASP A 51 -4.19 -9.05 14.09
C ASP A 51 -5.51 -8.31 14.23
N GLY A 52 -5.65 -7.47 15.27
CA GLY A 52 -6.82 -6.62 15.48
C GLY A 52 -7.09 -5.70 14.30
N VAL A 53 -6.08 -4.95 13.85
CA VAL A 53 -6.17 -4.07 12.67
C VAL A 53 -6.51 -4.88 11.42
N THR A 54 -5.92 -6.06 11.24
CA THR A 54 -6.21 -6.92 10.09
C THR A 54 -7.69 -7.29 10.08
N ARG A 55 -8.24 -7.81 11.18
CA ARG A 55 -9.67 -8.14 11.29
C ARG A 55 -10.56 -6.93 11.03
N GLU A 56 -10.23 -5.77 11.59
CA GLU A 56 -10.99 -4.52 11.38
C GLU A 56 -11.01 -4.10 9.90
N VAL A 57 -9.87 -4.20 9.20
CA VAL A 57 -9.79 -3.86 7.77
C VAL A 57 -10.67 -4.80 6.96
N PHE A 58 -10.57 -6.12 7.16
CA PHE A 58 -11.38 -7.08 6.41
C PHE A 58 -12.87 -6.97 6.73
N ALA A 59 -13.23 -6.72 8.00
CA ALA A 59 -14.62 -6.43 8.38
C ALA A 59 -15.15 -5.18 7.68
N HIS A 60 -14.34 -4.12 7.60
CA HIS A 60 -14.70 -2.89 6.87
C HIS A 60 -14.93 -3.16 5.38
N VAL A 61 -14.04 -3.90 4.73
CA VAL A 61 -14.19 -4.24 3.30
C VAL A 61 -15.44 -5.09 3.05
N TRP A 62 -15.78 -5.98 3.97
CA TRP A 62 -17.01 -6.79 3.88
C TRP A 62 -18.29 -5.96 4.06
N GLN A 63 -18.27 -5.01 5.01
CA GLN A 63 -19.44 -4.18 5.32
C GLN A 63 -19.64 -3.05 4.29
N HIS A 64 -18.56 -2.56 3.70
CA HIS A 64 -18.54 -1.39 2.81
C HIS A 64 -17.77 -1.66 1.51
N PRO A 65 -18.10 -2.71 0.73
CA PRO A 65 -17.38 -3.03 -0.50
C PRO A 65 -17.51 -1.93 -1.57
N GLU A 66 -18.58 -1.12 -1.53
CA GLU A 66 -18.84 0.00 -2.43
C GLU A 66 -17.90 1.20 -2.26
N GLU A 67 -17.27 1.36 -1.09
CA GLU A 67 -16.30 2.43 -0.85
C GLU A 67 -15.05 2.28 -1.71
N PHE A 68 -14.76 1.06 -2.16
CA PHE A 68 -13.68 0.83 -3.10
C PHE A 68 -14.08 1.30 -4.52
N ASP A 69 -13.32 2.27 -5.03
CA ASP A 69 -13.38 2.73 -6.41
C ASP A 69 -12.18 2.21 -7.24
N PRO A 70 -12.39 1.21 -8.13
CA PRO A 70 -11.37 0.72 -9.05
C PRO A 70 -10.85 1.78 -10.03
N GLY A 71 -11.50 2.94 -10.15
CA GLY A 71 -11.02 4.08 -10.91
C GLY A 71 -9.96 4.91 -10.18
N ARG A 72 -9.89 4.81 -8.85
CA ARG A 72 -8.95 5.57 -7.99
C ARG A 72 -7.72 4.78 -7.59
N GLY A 73 -7.71 3.47 -7.79
CA GLY A 73 -6.56 2.61 -7.49
C GLY A 73 -6.92 1.13 -7.43
N THR A 74 -5.96 0.32 -7.02
CA THR A 74 -6.15 -1.13 -6.82
C THR A 74 -6.77 -1.42 -5.44
N LEU A 75 -7.40 -2.58 -5.31
CA LEU A 75 -7.97 -3.01 -4.03
C LEU A 75 -6.88 -3.16 -2.96
N ARG A 76 -5.72 -3.69 -3.36
CA ARG A 76 -4.52 -3.79 -2.51
C ARG A 76 -4.07 -2.42 -1.96
N SER A 77 -3.96 -1.41 -2.82
CA SER A 77 -3.58 -0.06 -2.38
C SER A 77 -4.58 0.52 -1.39
N TRP A 78 -5.88 0.40 -1.69
CA TRP A 78 -6.93 0.92 -0.81
C TRP A 78 -6.89 0.27 0.57
N MET A 79 -6.80 -1.07 0.64
CA MET A 79 -6.69 -1.80 1.91
C MET A 79 -5.39 -1.47 2.67
N ALA A 80 -4.27 -1.25 1.98
CA ALA A 80 -3.02 -0.82 2.61
C ALA A 80 -3.16 0.56 3.29
N GLY A 81 -3.90 1.48 2.66
CA GLY A 81 -4.25 2.78 3.25
C GLY A 81 -5.10 2.62 4.51
N LEU A 82 -6.16 1.82 4.45
CA LEU A 82 -7.03 1.52 5.59
C LEU A 82 -6.26 0.91 6.78
N ALA A 83 -5.33 -0.01 6.50
CA ALA A 83 -4.50 -0.64 7.52
C ALA A 83 -3.57 0.37 8.21
N SER A 84 -2.95 1.23 7.41
CA SER A 84 -2.03 2.27 7.88
C SER A 84 -2.74 3.30 8.75
N GLU A 85 -3.91 3.78 8.33
CA GLU A 85 -4.73 4.72 9.11
C GLU A 85 -5.15 4.12 10.46
N ARG A 86 -5.66 2.90 10.46
CA ARG A 86 -6.12 2.21 11.68
C ARG A 86 -4.96 1.92 12.63
N ALA A 87 -3.82 1.47 12.12
CA ALA A 87 -2.64 1.19 12.93
C ALA A 87 -2.09 2.47 13.58
N VAL A 88 -1.97 3.57 12.83
CA VAL A 88 -1.51 4.86 13.39
C VAL A 88 -2.52 5.41 14.41
N ARG A 89 -3.83 5.28 14.15
CA ARG A 89 -4.87 5.65 15.11
C ARG A 89 -4.71 4.87 16.41
N ARG A 90 -4.60 3.55 16.34
CA ARG A 90 -4.44 2.69 17.53
C ARG A 90 -3.14 2.97 18.28
N LEU A 91 -2.05 3.28 17.57
CA LEU A 91 -0.78 3.70 18.16
C LEU A 91 -0.93 4.99 18.98
N ARG A 92 -1.73 5.96 18.50
CA ARG A 92 -2.03 7.20 19.23
C ARG A 92 -2.88 6.95 20.47
N GLU A 93 -3.90 6.11 20.35
CA GLU A 93 -4.83 5.77 21.44
C GLU A 93 -4.14 4.98 22.55
N GLY A 94 -3.11 4.19 22.23
CA GLY A 94 -2.35 3.39 23.20
C GLY A 94 -1.52 4.20 24.20
N GLY A 95 -1.39 5.53 24.04
CA GLY A 95 -0.82 6.47 25.02
C GLY A 95 0.68 6.34 25.35
N GLY A 96 1.34 5.25 24.94
CA GLY A 96 2.74 4.95 25.25
C GLY A 96 3.74 5.34 24.17
N ALA A 97 3.30 5.80 23.00
CA ALA A 97 4.18 6.19 21.90
C ALA A 97 4.47 7.69 21.92
N SER A 98 5.76 8.07 21.87
CA SER A 98 6.18 9.45 21.64
C SER A 98 5.58 9.99 20.33
N GLU A 99 5.27 11.28 20.28
CA GLU A 99 4.85 11.96 19.04
C GLU A 99 5.85 11.76 17.89
N GLU A 100 7.14 11.66 18.20
CA GLU A 100 8.17 11.35 17.20
C GLU A 100 8.01 9.94 16.63
N ARG A 101 7.76 8.93 17.49
CA ARG A 101 7.48 7.55 17.06
C ARG A 101 6.21 7.50 16.22
N ILE A 102 5.15 8.19 16.63
CA ILE A 102 3.90 8.28 15.87
C ILE A 102 4.14 8.92 14.50
N ARG A 103 4.94 9.99 14.42
CA ARG A 103 5.26 10.68 13.16
C ARG A 103 6.11 9.79 12.25
N ALA A 104 7.13 9.13 12.79
CA ALA A 104 7.97 8.20 12.05
C ALA A 104 7.15 7.03 11.49
N ALA A 105 6.30 6.42 12.32
CA ALA A 105 5.41 5.34 11.91
C ALA A 105 4.40 5.80 10.84
N ALA A 106 3.82 6.99 10.98
CA ALA A 106 2.92 7.55 9.98
C ALA A 106 3.63 7.83 8.64
N THR A 107 4.85 8.34 8.67
CA THR A 107 5.68 8.54 7.46
C THR A 107 6.00 7.21 6.80
N ALA A 108 6.44 6.20 7.57
CA ALA A 108 6.74 4.87 7.04
C ALA A 108 5.50 4.22 6.42
N ALA A 109 4.36 4.28 7.09
CA ALA A 109 3.09 3.75 6.60
C ALA A 109 2.64 4.44 5.29
N ARG A 110 2.80 5.77 5.20
CA ARG A 110 2.54 6.51 3.95
C ARG A 110 3.50 6.11 2.83
N ALA A 111 4.79 5.92 3.13
CA ALA A 111 5.76 5.48 2.13
C ALA A 111 5.41 4.09 1.59
N ASP A 112 5.01 3.16 2.47
CA ASP A 112 4.57 1.82 2.10
C ASP A 112 3.28 1.86 1.25
N PHE A 113 2.30 2.71 1.62
CA PHE A 113 1.10 2.93 0.82
C PHE A 113 1.44 3.46 -0.58
N ILE A 114 2.31 4.47 -0.67
CA ILE A 114 2.74 5.04 -1.94
C ILE A 114 3.45 3.97 -2.78
N ALA A 115 4.38 3.22 -2.20
CA ALA A 115 5.06 2.13 -2.90
C ALA A 115 4.08 1.07 -3.42
N THR A 116 3.05 0.73 -2.64
CA THR A 116 2.02 -0.26 -2.99
C THR A 116 1.02 0.25 -4.03
N SER A 117 0.80 1.57 -4.09
CA SER A 117 -0.14 2.23 -5.01
C SER A 117 0.51 2.73 -6.29
N MET A 118 1.84 2.84 -6.30
CA MET A 118 2.65 3.28 -7.42
C MET A 118 2.48 2.36 -8.65
N PRO A 119 2.45 2.92 -9.88
CA PRO A 119 2.47 2.14 -11.12
C PRO A 119 3.59 1.09 -11.14
N SER A 120 3.30 -0.11 -11.65
CA SER A 120 4.28 -1.23 -11.65
C SER A 120 5.62 -0.85 -12.28
N SER A 121 5.59 -0.06 -13.36
CA SER A 121 6.81 0.40 -14.04
C SER A 121 7.72 1.27 -13.17
N LEU A 122 7.15 2.14 -12.32
CA LEU A 122 7.93 2.95 -11.38
C LEU A 122 8.47 2.08 -10.23
N ARG A 123 7.63 1.16 -9.72
CA ARG A 123 8.02 0.24 -8.64
C ARG A 123 9.14 -0.71 -9.07
N GLU A 124 9.03 -1.31 -10.25
CA GLU A 124 10.02 -2.23 -10.81
C GLU A 124 11.38 -1.53 -10.98
N ALA A 125 11.39 -0.28 -11.43
CA ALA A 125 12.61 0.52 -11.53
C ALA A 125 13.24 0.76 -10.14
N LEU A 126 12.44 1.16 -9.16
CA LEU A 126 12.91 1.37 -7.78
C LEU A 126 13.42 0.07 -7.16
N GLU A 127 12.71 -1.05 -7.30
CA GLU A 127 13.12 -2.36 -6.77
C GLU A 127 14.42 -2.83 -7.40
N SER A 128 14.57 -2.71 -8.73
CA SER A 128 15.81 -3.04 -9.43
C SER A 128 16.99 -2.22 -8.90
N ALA A 129 16.82 -0.91 -8.73
CA ALA A 129 17.87 -0.02 -8.22
C ALA A 129 18.20 -0.27 -6.73
N TYR A 130 17.19 -0.36 -5.86
CA TYR A 130 17.39 -0.48 -4.41
C TYR A 130 17.82 -1.87 -3.95
N ARG A 131 17.13 -2.94 -4.40
CA ARG A 131 17.44 -4.29 -3.92
C ARG A 131 18.73 -4.85 -4.52
N ARG A 132 19.07 -4.43 -5.74
CA ARG A 132 20.23 -4.98 -6.48
C ARG A 132 21.38 -3.99 -6.65
N ARG A 133 21.31 -2.80 -6.03
CA ARG A 133 22.30 -1.71 -6.13
C ARG A 133 22.68 -1.38 -7.59
N ARG A 134 21.71 -1.51 -8.50
CA ARG A 134 21.93 -1.34 -9.94
C ARG A 134 21.99 0.13 -10.31
N THR A 135 22.83 0.44 -11.29
CA THR A 135 22.84 1.73 -11.97
C THR A 135 21.61 1.85 -12.87
N TYR A 136 21.23 3.09 -13.23
CA TYR A 136 20.12 3.33 -14.16
C TYR A 136 20.31 2.62 -15.51
N ARG A 137 21.57 2.40 -15.94
CA ARG A 137 21.89 1.63 -17.16
C ARG A 137 21.55 0.15 -17.04
N GLU A 138 21.87 -0.45 -15.91
CA GLU A 138 21.58 -1.86 -15.64
C GLU A 138 20.09 -2.09 -15.44
N THR A 139 19.41 -1.15 -14.76
CA THR A 139 17.93 -1.16 -14.66
C THR A 139 17.27 -1.01 -16.03
N ALA A 140 17.81 -0.17 -16.92
CA ALA A 140 17.31 -0.03 -18.29
C ALA A 140 17.43 -1.35 -19.08
N ARG A 141 18.60 -2.01 -19.00
CA ARG A 141 18.83 -3.33 -19.64
C ARG A 141 17.94 -4.42 -19.07
N GLU A 142 17.71 -4.43 -17.77
CA GLU A 142 16.86 -5.43 -17.11
C GLU A 142 15.39 -5.29 -17.51
N LEU A 143 14.89 -4.05 -17.54
CA LEU A 143 13.48 -3.77 -17.81
C LEU A 143 13.16 -3.66 -19.30
N ASP A 144 14.15 -3.88 -20.18
CA ASP A 144 14.06 -3.73 -21.63
C ASP A 144 13.52 -2.34 -22.04
N VAL A 145 14.12 -1.28 -21.49
CA VAL A 145 13.78 0.12 -21.76
C VAL A 145 15.01 0.99 -22.02
N THR A 146 14.81 2.22 -22.48
CA THR A 146 15.91 3.19 -22.65
C THR A 146 16.45 3.70 -21.31
N GLU A 147 17.71 4.13 -21.28
CA GLU A 147 18.34 4.72 -20.09
C GLU A 147 17.56 5.95 -19.58
N ASP A 148 17.03 6.77 -20.50
CA ASP A 148 16.23 7.96 -20.17
C ASP A 148 14.89 7.59 -19.53
N GLU A 149 14.23 6.54 -20.02
CA GLU A 149 12.97 6.05 -19.42
C GLU A 149 13.23 5.44 -18.04
N ALA A 150 14.30 4.67 -17.85
CA ALA A 150 14.69 4.15 -16.53
C ALA A 150 14.96 5.29 -15.54
N ARG A 151 15.72 6.33 -15.95
CA ARG A 151 15.98 7.52 -15.14
C ARG A 151 14.70 8.27 -14.78
N ARG A 152 13.79 8.45 -15.76
CA ARG A 152 12.50 9.10 -15.54
C ARG A 152 11.66 8.34 -14.51
N ARG A 153 11.60 7.01 -14.62
CA ARG A 153 10.86 6.15 -13.69
C ARG A 153 11.41 6.24 -12.26
N LEU A 154 12.74 6.13 -12.11
CA LEU A 154 13.41 6.27 -10.81
C LEU A 154 13.14 7.62 -10.16
N ARG A 155 13.25 8.71 -10.93
CA ARG A 155 13.00 10.06 -10.43
C ARG A 155 11.56 10.22 -9.94
N LEU A 156 10.58 9.84 -10.76
CA LEU A 156 9.16 9.96 -10.40
C LEU A 156 8.83 9.08 -9.19
N GLY A 157 9.39 7.88 -9.12
CA GLY A 157 9.21 6.98 -7.98
C GLY A 157 9.75 7.57 -6.67
N LEU A 158 10.97 8.12 -6.70
CA LEU A 158 11.58 8.78 -5.54
C LEU A 158 10.83 10.05 -5.12
N GLN A 159 10.34 10.84 -6.08
CA GLN A 159 9.52 12.02 -5.79
C GLN A 159 8.24 11.65 -5.05
N LEU A 160 7.56 10.58 -5.48
CA LEU A 160 6.39 10.06 -4.78
C LEU A 160 6.73 9.57 -3.37
N LEU A 161 7.83 8.83 -3.18
CA LEU A 161 8.23 8.39 -1.84
C LEU A 161 8.63 9.58 -0.93
N SER A 162 9.24 10.61 -1.49
CA SER A 162 9.61 11.83 -0.75
C SER A 162 8.39 12.56 -0.19
N SER A 163 7.24 12.49 -0.86
CA SER A 163 6.01 13.14 -0.35
C SER A 163 5.41 12.42 0.86
N ALA A 164 5.87 11.21 1.21
CA ALA A 164 5.42 10.51 2.40
C ALA A 164 5.81 11.22 3.71
N GLY A 165 6.97 11.90 3.71
CA GLY A 165 7.52 12.60 4.87
C GLY A 165 7.09 14.06 4.98
N THR A 166 6.45 14.61 3.95
CA THR A 166 5.89 15.96 3.99
C THR A 166 4.50 15.89 4.61
N PRO A 167 4.27 16.41 5.82
CA PRO A 167 2.90 16.57 6.29
C PRO A 167 2.19 17.48 5.29
N ALA A 168 0.97 17.11 4.88
CA ALA A 168 0.11 18.03 4.15
C ALA A 168 -0.03 19.29 5.01
N GLU A 169 0.66 20.37 4.63
CA GLU A 169 0.53 21.65 5.30
C GLU A 169 -0.96 22.01 5.28
N GLY A 170 -1.52 22.17 6.47
CA GLY A 170 -2.94 22.32 6.66
C GLY A 170 -3.48 23.50 5.86
N THR A 171 -4.43 23.22 4.98
CA THR A 171 -5.54 24.13 4.72
C THR A 171 -6.27 24.33 6.05
N ARG A 172 -5.96 25.44 6.73
CA ARG A 172 -6.87 26.09 7.67
C ARG A 172 -8.02 26.73 6.92
#